data_AF-A0A699VXY4-F1
#
_entry.id   AF-A0A699VXY4-F1
#
_cell.length_a   1.000
_cell.length_b   1.000
_cell.length_c   1.000
_cell.angle_alpha   90.00
_cell.angle_beta   90.00
_cell.angle_gamma   90.00
#
_symmetry.space_group_name_H-M   'P 1'
#
loop_
_entity.id
_entity.type
_entity.pdbx_description
1 polymer ?
#
loop_
_entity_poly.entity_id
_entity_poly.type
_entity_poly.pdbx_seq_one_letter_code
_entity_poly.pdbx_strand_id
1 'polypeptide(L)'
;MDLCGPMRVASINGKRYLLVIVDDYSRYTWTYFLSSKDETTEVLIDFLRLVQRGLQAQVSVARTPEQNGVVERRNRTLVEAARTMQSAAKAPLFFWAEAIATACFTQNRSLVIPRHE
;
A
#
# COMPACT_ATOMS: atom_id res chain seq x y z
N MET A 1 7.46 3.64 4.46
CA MET A 1 5.98 3.64 4.51
C MET A 1 5.48 5.04 4.19
N ASP A 2 4.26 5.18 3.69
CA ASP A 2 3.65 6.48 3.36
C ASP A 2 2.13 6.45 3.59
N LEU A 3 1.57 7.57 4.06
CA LEU A 3 0.13 7.74 4.30
C LEU A 3 -0.44 8.76 3.31
N CYS A 4 -1.18 8.26 2.32
CA CYS A 4 -1.82 9.06 1.29
C CYS A 4 -3.26 9.44 1.68
N GLY A 5 -3.65 10.69 1.43
CA GLY A 5 -5.03 11.17 1.54
C GLY A 5 -5.17 12.53 2.25
N PRO A 6 -6.39 13.06 2.38
CA PRO A 6 -7.66 12.41 2.04
C PRO A 6 -7.89 12.31 0.52
N MET A 7 -8.42 11.16 0.07
CA MET A 7 -8.87 10.99 -1.30
C MET A 7 -10.09 11.87 -1.57
N ARG A 8 -10.16 12.44 -2.78
CA ARG A 8 -11.26 13.33 -3.19
C ARG A 8 -12.62 12.63 -3.12
N VAL A 9 -12.65 11.33 -3.42
CA VAL A 9 -13.85 10.49 -3.38
C VAL A 9 -13.64 9.42 -2.31
N ALA A 10 -14.62 9.22 -1.43
CA ALA A 10 -14.57 8.12 -0.47
C ALA A 10 -14.70 6.77 -1.20
N SER A 11 -14.07 5.72 -0.68
CA SER A 11 -14.29 4.37 -1.20
C SER A 11 -15.75 3.93 -0.95
N ILE A 12 -16.19 2.81 -1.54
CA ILE A 12 -17.50 2.21 -1.25
C ILE A 12 -17.76 2.02 0.27
N ASN A 13 -16.71 1.75 1.06
CA ASN A 13 -16.79 1.55 2.52
C ASN A 13 -16.40 2.81 3.33
N GLY A 14 -16.48 4.00 2.74
CA GLY A 14 -16.21 5.26 3.45
C GLY A 14 -14.73 5.55 3.75
N LYS A 15 -13.80 4.70 3.33
CA LYS A 15 -12.35 4.94 3.47
C LYS A 15 -11.94 6.17 2.66
N ARG A 16 -10.99 6.94 3.20
CA ARG A 16 -10.45 8.17 2.59
C ARG A 16 -8.93 8.22 2.60
N TYR A 17 -8.27 7.33 3.33
CA TYR A 17 -6.82 7.29 3.42
C TYR A 17 -6.29 5.91 3.01
N LEU A 18 -5.07 5.92 2.50
CA LEU A 18 -4.32 4.72 2.12
C LEU A 18 -2.97 4.77 2.82
N LEU A 19 -2.70 3.81 3.69
CA LEU A 19 -1.36 3.57 4.23
C LEU A 19 -0.67 2.50 3.38
N VAL A 20 0.52 2.82 2.87
CA VAL A 20 1.35 1.90 2.10
C VAL A 20 2.63 1.60 2.85
N ILE A 21 2.90 0.32 3.05
CA ILE A 21 4.12 -0.19 3.66
C ILE A 21 4.83 -1.04 2.61
N VAL A 22 6.10 -0.78 2.37
CA VAL A 22 6.92 -1.51 1.40
C VAL A 22 8.06 -2.14 2.16
N ASP A 23 8.25 -3.44 1.99
CA ASP A 23 9.46 -4.13 2.44
C ASP A 23 10.64 -3.73 1.53
N ASP A 24 11.73 -3.26 2.12
CA ASP A 24 12.87 -2.77 1.35
C ASP A 24 13.62 -3.89 0.62
N TYR A 25 13.58 -5.12 1.15
CA TYR A 25 14.24 -6.28 0.56
C TYR A 25 13.44 -6.90 -0.58
N SER A 26 12.26 -7.43 -0.29
CA SER A 26 11.42 -8.15 -1.25
C SER A 26 10.56 -7.25 -2.14
N ARG A 27 10.48 -5.95 -1.81
CA ARG A 27 9.50 -4.99 -2.37
C ARG A 27 8.04 -5.42 -2.20
N TYR A 28 7.77 -6.42 -1.37
CA TYR A 28 6.42 -6.79 -1.01
C TYR A 28 5.72 -5.57 -0.39
N THR A 29 4.51 -5.28 -0.85
CA THR A 29 3.78 -4.08 -0.47
C THR A 29 2.50 -4.45 0.28
N TRP A 30 2.28 -3.86 1.44
CA TRP A 30 1.01 -3.91 2.16
C TRP A 30 0.28 -2.59 2.00
N THR A 31 -1.03 -2.67 1.75
CA THR A 31 -1.92 -1.50 1.61
C THR A 31 -3.05 -1.61 2.62
N TYR A 32 -3.25 -0.57 3.42
CA TYR A 32 -4.33 -0.48 4.41
C TYR A 32 -5.21 0.73 4.10
N PHE A 33 -6.53 0.55 4.14
CA PHE A 33 -7.50 1.59 3.81
C PHE A 33 -8.19 2.09 5.07
N LEU A 34 -8.07 3.38 5.37
CA LEU A 34 -8.48 3.99 6.64
C LEU A 34 -9.57 5.04 6.42
N SER A 35 -10.49 5.18 7.38
CA SER A 35 -11.53 6.22 7.34
C SER A 35 -10.96 7.56 7.84
N SER A 36 -10.07 7.52 8.84
CA SER A 36 -9.37 8.67 9.42
C SER A 36 -7.84 8.46 9.48
N LYS A 37 -7.08 9.52 9.78
CA LYS A 37 -5.61 9.43 9.91
C LYS A 37 -5.19 8.78 11.22
N ASP A 38 -5.97 8.95 12.27
CA ASP A 38 -5.75 8.44 13.62
C ASP A 38 -5.77 6.90 13.70
N GLU A 39 -6.48 6.21 12.81
CA GLU A 39 -6.41 4.75 12.65
C GLU A 39 -5.00 4.22 12.33
N THR A 40 -4.09 5.07 11.82
CA THR A 40 -2.74 4.66 11.37
C THR A 40 -1.94 3.99 12.48
N THR A 41 -2.01 4.51 13.71
CA THR A 41 -1.21 4.00 14.82
C THR A 41 -1.60 2.58 15.20
N GLU A 42 -2.90 2.29 15.25
CA GLU A 42 -3.42 0.96 15.56
C GLU A 42 -3.03 -0.05 14.48
N VAL A 43 -3.20 0.33 13.21
CA VAL A 43 -2.81 -0.49 12.07
C VAL A 43 -1.30 -0.79 12.06
N LEU A 44 -0.46 0.19 12.41
CA LEU A 44 0.98 -0.03 12.53
C LEU A 44 1.32 -0.98 13.67
N ILE A 45 0.67 -0.87 14.83
CA ILE A 45 0.88 -1.82 15.95
C ILE A 45 0.53 -3.24 15.52
N ASP A 46 -0.60 -3.43 14.84
CA ASP A 46 -1.02 -4.76 14.37
C ASP A 46 -0.10 -5.30 13.27
N PHE A 47 0.36 -4.44 12.35
CA PHE A 47 1.38 -4.80 11.37
C PHE A 47 2.68 -5.26 12.04
N LEU A 48 3.17 -4.52 13.04
CA LEU A 48 4.38 -4.90 13.79
C LEU A 48 4.21 -6.25 14.48
N ARG A 49 3.06 -6.51 15.11
CA ARG A 49 2.75 -7.81 15.73
C ARG A 49 2.75 -8.94 14.70
N LEU A 50 2.18 -8.71 13.52
CA LEU A 50 2.17 -9.68 12.42
C LEU A 50 3.59 -10.01 11.96
N VAL A 51 4.43 -9.00 11.75
CA VAL A 51 5.82 -9.17 11.30
C VAL A 51 6.68 -9.84 12.38
N GLN A 52 6.55 -9.44 13.65
CA GLN A 52 7.29 -10.04 14.76
C GLN A 52 6.96 -11.52 14.95
N ARG A 53 5.68 -11.90 14.81
CA ARG A 53 5.25 -13.30 14.95
C ARG A 53 5.58 -14.15 13.73
N GLY A 54 5.52 -13.59 12.52
CA GLY A 54 5.62 -14.34 11.27
C GLY A 54 6.97 -14.31 10.57
N LEU A 55 7.74 -13.22 10.68
CA LEU A 55 8.93 -12.98 9.87
C LEU A 55 10.24 -12.82 10.68
N GLN A 56 10.18 -12.68 12.02
CA GLN A 56 11.34 -12.30 12.86
C GLN A 56 12.12 -11.09 12.31
N ALA A 57 11.49 -10.26 11.48
CA ALA A 57 12.14 -9.17 10.77
C ALA A 57 12.18 -7.92 11.66
N GLN A 58 13.30 -7.20 11.65
CA GLN A 58 13.40 -5.89 12.28
C GLN A 58 12.66 -4.85 11.46
N VAL A 59 11.70 -4.15 12.08
CA VAL A 59 11.03 -3.01 11.46
C VAL A 59 11.79 -1.75 11.82
N SER A 60 12.53 -1.19 10.85
CA SER A 60 13.17 0.11 11.01
C SER A 60 12.17 1.24 10.74
N VAL A 61 12.00 2.15 11.70
CA VAL A 61 11.42 3.47 11.42
C VAL A 61 12.49 4.28 10.73
N ALA A 62 12.32 4.57 9.46
CA ALA A 62 13.32 5.36 8.75
C ALA A 62 12.67 6.43 7.87
N ARG A 63 13.03 7.69 8.18
CA ARG A 63 12.70 8.90 7.44
C ARG A 63 13.93 9.37 6.65
N THR A 64 14.53 8.47 5.85
CA THR A 64 15.60 8.88 4.93
C THR A 64 14.99 9.25 3.57
N PRO A 65 15.53 10.26 2.87
CA PRO A 65 15.05 10.66 1.55
C PRO A 65 15.00 9.50 0.54
N GLU A 66 15.96 8.58 0.61
CA GLU A 66 16.09 7.45 -0.29
C GLU A 66 14.97 6.42 -0.08
N GLN A 67 14.64 6.11 1.17
CA GLN A 67 13.54 5.21 1.52
C GLN A 67 12.17 5.82 1.23
N ASN A 68 12.03 7.14 1.37
CA ASN A 68 10.84 7.86 0.89
C ASN A 68 10.68 7.71 -0.63
N GLY A 69 11.78 7.81 -1.38
CA GLY A 69 11.74 7.64 -2.84
C GLY A 69 11.25 6.26 -3.29
N VAL A 70 11.56 5.18 -2.56
CA VAL A 70 11.07 3.83 -2.85
C VAL A 70 9.56 3.76 -2.70
N VAL A 71 9.03 4.19 -1.54
CA VAL A 71 7.59 4.11 -1.27
C VAL A 71 6.80 5.05 -2.17
N GLU A 72 7.32 6.24 -2.47
CA GLU A 72 6.69 7.20 -3.40
C GLU A 72 6.55 6.63 -4.81
N ARG A 73 7.60 6.00 -5.34
CA ARG A 73 7.54 5.32 -6.65
C ARG A 73 6.53 4.17 -6.64
N ARG A 74 6.48 3.40 -5.54
CA ARG A 74 5.52 2.31 -5.40
C ARG A 74 4.09 2.82 -5.35
N ASN A 75 3.83 3.91 -4.61
CA ASN A 75 2.53 4.56 -4.54
C ASN A 75 2.07 5.04 -5.90
N ARG A 76 2.95 5.70 -6.67
CA ARG A 76 2.65 6.12 -8.04
C ARG A 76 2.24 4.94 -8.93
N THR A 77 3.02 3.85 -8.88
CA THR A 77 2.74 2.63 -9.65
C THR A 77 1.37 2.05 -9.31
N LEU A 78 1.03 1.94 -8.01
CA LEU A 78 -0.26 1.42 -7.57
C LEU A 78 -1.43 2.31 -8.02
N VAL A 79 -1.27 3.63 -7.90
CA VAL A 79 -2.31 4.59 -8.30
C VAL A 79 -2.53 4.58 -9.81
N GLU A 80 -1.47 4.51 -10.61
CA GLU A 80 -1.57 4.43 -12.07
C GLU A 80 -2.20 3.12 -12.55
N ALA A 81 -1.80 1.99 -11.94
CA ALA A 81 -2.40 0.69 -12.22
C ALA A 81 -3.90 0.66 -11.86
N ALA A 82 -4.27 1.20 -10.69
CA ALA A 82 -5.66 1.28 -10.26
C ALA A 82 -6.50 2.17 -11.19
N ARG A 83 -5.99 3.34 -11.60
CA ARG A 83 -6.68 4.23 -12.55
C ARG A 83 -6.88 3.56 -13.92
N THR A 84 -5.86 2.86 -14.41
CA THR A 84 -5.92 2.13 -15.68
C THR A 84 -6.97 1.03 -15.62
N MET A 85 -6.96 0.24 -14.54
CA MET A 85 -7.94 -0.82 -14.31
C MET A 85 -9.37 -0.28 -14.24
N GLN A 86 -9.59 0.81 -13.52
CA GLN A 86 -10.90 1.47 -13.44
C GLN A 86 -11.37 2.00 -14.79
N SER A 87 -10.47 2.64 -15.54
CA SER A 87 -10.79 3.17 -16.86
C SER A 87 -11.18 2.03 -17.83
N ALA A 88 -10.40 0.95 -17.85
CA ALA A 88 -10.67 -0.22 -18.69
C ALA A 88 -11.99 -0.91 -18.31
N ALA A 89 -12.27 -1.07 -17.02
CA ALA A 89 -13.50 -1.68 -16.51
C ALA A 89 -14.71 -0.74 -16.52
N LYS A 90 -14.53 0.54 -16.85
CA LYS A 90 -15.53 1.62 -16.68
C LYS A 90 -16.09 1.67 -15.25
N ALA A 91 -15.25 1.36 -14.26
CA ALA A 91 -15.63 1.34 -12.86
C ALA A 91 -15.71 2.76 -12.28
N PRO A 92 -16.71 3.07 -11.45
CA PRO A 92 -16.78 4.33 -10.72
C PRO A 92 -15.57 4.60 -9.81
N LEU A 93 -15.25 5.89 -9.60
CA LEU A 93 -14.09 6.30 -8.79
C LEU A 93 -14.16 5.86 -7.33
N PHE A 94 -15.34 5.61 -6.77
CA PHE A 94 -15.47 5.12 -5.40
C PHE A 94 -14.98 3.68 -5.22
N PHE A 95 -14.64 2.96 -6.30
CA PHE A 95 -13.95 1.67 -6.25
C PHE A 95 -12.42 1.79 -6.15
N TRP A 96 -11.89 2.97 -5.79
CA TRP A 96 -10.43 3.19 -5.79
C TRP A 96 -9.71 2.30 -4.79
N ALA A 97 -10.33 1.96 -3.66
CA ALA A 97 -9.72 1.09 -2.67
C ALA A 97 -9.56 -0.33 -3.22
N GLU A 98 -10.61 -0.87 -3.82
CA GLU A 98 -10.64 -2.20 -4.44
C GLU A 98 -9.67 -2.29 -5.63
N ALA A 99 -9.63 -1.24 -6.45
CA ALA A 99 -8.70 -1.15 -7.58
C ALA A 99 -7.24 -1.12 -7.13
N ILE A 100 -6.90 -0.35 -6.08
CA ILE A 100 -5.55 -0.32 -5.49
C ILE A 100 -5.21 -1.65 -4.84
N ALA A 101 -6.15 -2.27 -4.10
CA ALA A 101 -5.93 -3.59 -3.50
C ALA A 101 -5.64 -4.64 -4.58
N THR A 102 -6.37 -4.61 -5.68
CA THR A 102 -6.18 -5.52 -6.82
C THR A 102 -4.85 -5.25 -7.52
N ALA A 103 -4.49 -3.99 -7.73
CA ALA A 103 -3.18 -3.62 -8.26
C ALA A 103 -2.05 -4.11 -7.35
N CYS A 104 -2.16 -3.93 -6.04
CA CYS A 104 -1.18 -4.41 -5.06
C CYS A 104 -1.07 -5.94 -5.09
N PHE A 105 -2.20 -6.64 -5.09
CA PHE A 105 -2.28 -8.10 -5.15
C PHE A 105 -1.58 -8.68 -6.38
N THR A 106 -1.82 -8.08 -7.55
CA THR A 106 -1.23 -8.52 -8.83
C THR A 106 0.26 -8.20 -8.89
N GLN A 107 0.65 -7.00 -8.44
CA GLN A 107 2.05 -6.55 -8.43
C GLN A 107 2.93 -7.34 -7.46
N ASN A 108 2.40 -7.74 -6.29
CA ASN A 108 3.14 -8.57 -5.34
C ASN A 108 3.33 -10.02 -5.83
N ARG A 109 2.55 -10.47 -6.82
CA ARG A 109 2.66 -11.81 -7.43
C ARG A 109 3.35 -11.80 -8.79
N SER A 110 3.61 -10.63 -9.34
CA SER A 110 4.39 -10.49 -10.56
C SER A 110 5.87 -10.73 -10.24
N LEU A 111 6.50 -11.69 -10.91
CA LEU A 111 7.91 -12.04 -10.77
C LEU A 111 8.79 -10.96 -11.41
N VAL A 112 8.82 -9.77 -10.81
CA VAL A 112 9.70 -8.67 -11.29
C VAL A 112 11.03 -8.67 -10.53
N ILE A 113 11.14 -9.43 -9.42
CA ILE A 113 12.35 -9.49 -8.58
C ILE A 113 12.78 -10.96 -8.47
N PRO A 114 14.04 -11.28 -8.80
CA PRO A 114 14.56 -12.64 -8.65
C PRO A 114 14.41 -13.10 -7.20
N ARG A 115 13.83 -14.28 -7.00
CA ARG A 115 14.02 -15.01 -5.75
C ARG A 115 15.48 -15.44 -5.74
N HIS A 116 16.22 -15.05 -4.72
CA HIS A 116 17.51 -15.68 -4.49
C HIS A 116 17.24 -17.09 -3.97
N GLU A 117 17.78 -18.09 -4.66
CA GLU A 117 18.02 -19.43 -4.07
C GLU A 117 19.00 -19.30 -2.90
#